data_AF-A0A8E2EIZ0-F1
#
_entry.id   AF-A0A8E2EIZ0-F1
#
_cell.length_a   1.000
_cell.length_b   1.000
_cell.length_c   1.000
_cell.angle_alpha   90.00
_cell.angle_beta   90.00
_cell.angle_gamma   90.00
#
_symmetry.space_group_name_H-M   'P 1'
#
loop_
_entity.id
_entity.type
_entity.pdbx_description
1 polymer ?
#
loop_
_entity_poly.entity_id
_entity_poly.type
_entity_poly.pdbx_seq_one_letter_code
_entity_poly.pdbx_strand_id
1 'polypeptide(L)'
;MGMLGGAAKGSFERLSGGDEEFEAYYSPLHAIIQRHNLQGLDLDIEEAVPLSTPTRLLSRLRADFGPSFILTLAPVATALLPDPAYPTPPRPALFMTPTTRTPNPLHPTLPHLSGFSYPALEVSDAGRLISWYNTQFYCGWGDAGSTVWYDAIVAAGWPPSKVVLGVVTNPGNGAGYIDLVKFRNVCSVLRARYEGLGGFGGVMGWEYFNAGGGEQRGAIAEVAGAADGPAGWVQGLGNVLRAVRPPSGSVRAGETGAAGFGQAPALPVPPVPWPGEDVERLIVIGFSRQEAVAALNATDGNVEMAAGLLFER
;
A
#
# COMPACT_ATOMS: atom_id res chain seq x y z
N MET A 1 -9.54 -8.53 12.79
CA MET A 1 -8.66 -7.35 12.95
C MET A 1 -9.49 -6.10 12.71
N GLY A 2 -9.07 -4.95 13.22
CA GLY A 2 -9.67 -3.65 12.88
C GLY A 2 -8.72 -2.78 12.04
N MET A 3 -9.24 -1.69 11.48
CA MET A 3 -8.46 -0.63 10.83
C MET A 3 -8.74 0.68 11.55
N LEU A 4 -7.71 1.48 11.81
CA LEU A 4 -7.79 2.79 12.45
C LEU A 4 -7.35 3.88 11.46
N GLY A 5 -8.13 4.96 11.38
CA GLY A 5 -7.85 6.11 10.53
C GLY A 5 -8.52 6.03 9.16
N GLY A 6 -7.71 5.99 8.11
CA GLY A 6 -8.13 6.11 6.72
C GLY A 6 -8.37 7.55 6.29
N ALA A 7 -9.08 7.72 5.17
CA ALA A 7 -9.30 9.02 4.53
C ALA A 7 -9.94 10.08 5.43
N ALA A 8 -10.74 9.67 6.43
CA ALA A 8 -11.30 10.55 7.44
C ALA A 8 -10.24 10.89 8.51
N LYS A 9 -9.54 12.01 8.27
CA LYS A 9 -8.46 12.50 9.14
C LYS A 9 -8.90 12.80 10.58
N GLY A 10 -7.92 12.86 11.47
CA GLY A 10 -8.02 13.28 12.86
C GLY A 10 -7.62 12.19 13.86
N SER A 11 -7.61 10.92 13.46
CA SER A 11 -7.29 9.81 14.41
C SER A 11 -5.86 9.89 14.92
N PHE A 12 -4.90 10.04 14.02
CA PHE A 12 -3.48 10.08 14.35
C PHE A 12 -3.03 11.46 14.82
N GLU A 13 -3.69 12.53 14.40
CA GLU A 13 -3.49 13.86 15.00
C GLU A 13 -3.74 13.80 16.52
N ARG A 14 -4.90 13.26 16.92
CA ARG A 14 -5.25 13.10 18.35
C ARG A 14 -4.33 12.14 19.11
N LEU A 15 -3.74 11.17 18.42
CA LEU A 15 -2.74 10.26 18.99
C LEU A 15 -1.30 10.81 18.91
N SER A 16 -1.09 12.04 18.43
CA SER A 16 0.23 12.68 18.34
C SER A 16 0.57 13.61 19.51
N GLY A 17 -0.40 13.93 20.37
CA GLY A 17 -0.26 14.85 21.50
C GLY A 17 0.65 14.38 22.63
N GLY A 18 0.69 15.15 23.72
CA GLY A 18 1.39 14.76 24.97
C GLY A 18 0.76 13.53 25.64
N ASP A 19 1.37 13.04 26.72
CA ASP A 19 0.93 11.78 27.36
C ASP A 19 -0.54 11.80 27.80
N GLU A 20 -0.99 12.89 28.43
CA GLU A 20 -2.39 13.03 28.86
C GLU A 20 -3.37 12.98 27.67
N GLU A 21 -3.06 13.66 26.58
CA GLU A 21 -3.89 13.65 25.37
C GLU A 21 -3.87 12.27 24.71
N PHE A 22 -2.69 11.67 24.59
CA PHE A 22 -2.55 10.32 24.05
C PHE A 22 -3.40 9.31 24.84
N GLU A 23 -3.34 9.30 26.17
CA GLU A 23 -4.14 8.38 26.98
C GLU A 23 -5.65 8.62 26.84
N ALA A 24 -6.07 9.88 26.70
CA ALA A 24 -7.49 10.22 26.52
C ALA A 24 -8.08 9.60 25.25
N TYR A 25 -7.30 9.48 24.17
CA TYR A 25 -7.72 8.87 22.91
C TYR A 25 -7.36 7.38 22.78
N TYR A 26 -6.24 6.96 23.36
CA TYR A 26 -5.80 5.57 23.33
C TYR A 26 -6.66 4.67 24.23
N SER A 27 -7.06 5.14 25.42
CA SER A 27 -7.82 4.29 26.37
C SER A 27 -9.16 3.79 25.80
N PRO A 28 -9.97 4.62 25.11
CA PRO A 28 -11.16 4.14 24.40
C PRO A 28 -10.84 3.15 23.27
N LEU A 29 -9.79 3.39 22.48
CA LEU A 29 -9.34 2.46 21.43
C LEU A 29 -8.95 1.10 22.03
N HIS A 30 -8.17 1.09 23.09
CA HIS A 30 -7.79 -0.12 23.83
C HIS A 30 -9.03 -0.88 24.32
N ALA A 31 -10.01 -0.19 24.89
CA ALA A 31 -11.27 -0.80 25.34
C ALA A 31 -12.06 -1.42 24.18
N ILE A 32 -12.08 -0.79 23.00
CA ILE A 32 -12.71 -1.34 21.77
C ILE A 32 -12.00 -2.63 21.35
N ILE A 33 -10.66 -2.62 21.29
CA ILE A 33 -9.85 -3.79 20.92
C ILE A 33 -10.15 -4.97 21.84
N GLN A 34 -10.19 -4.74 23.16
CA GLN A 34 -10.51 -5.77 24.15
C GLN A 34 -11.95 -6.26 24.03
N ARG A 35 -12.93 -5.33 23.99
CA ARG A 35 -14.35 -5.65 23.94
C ARG A 35 -14.71 -6.52 22.74
N HIS A 36 -14.11 -6.24 21.59
CA HIS A 36 -14.37 -6.96 20.34
C HIS A 36 -13.38 -8.09 20.07
N ASN A 37 -12.45 -8.34 21.00
CA ASN A 37 -11.41 -9.37 20.88
C ASN A 37 -10.69 -9.31 19.53
N LEU A 38 -10.30 -8.11 19.11
CA LEU A 38 -9.59 -7.93 17.85
C LEU A 38 -8.21 -8.59 17.96
N GLN A 39 -7.82 -9.34 16.93
CA GLN A 39 -6.52 -10.04 16.89
C GLN A 39 -5.38 -9.15 16.38
N GLY A 40 -5.69 -7.93 15.96
CA GLY A 40 -4.76 -7.01 15.35
C GLY A 40 -5.41 -5.73 14.88
N LEU A 41 -4.58 -4.74 14.58
CA LEU A 41 -4.96 -3.42 14.14
C LEU A 41 -4.09 -2.98 12.95
N ASP A 42 -4.75 -2.53 11.89
CA ASP A 42 -4.12 -1.85 10.76
C ASP A 42 -4.13 -0.34 11.00
N LEU A 43 -2.97 0.30 10.95
CA LEU A 43 -2.83 1.74 11.08
C LEU A 43 -2.81 2.37 9.68
N ASP A 44 -3.97 2.80 9.22
CA ASP A 44 -4.15 3.42 7.91
C ASP A 44 -3.95 4.95 8.02
N ILE A 45 -2.69 5.39 8.01
CA ILE A 45 -2.31 6.77 8.30
C ILE A 45 -2.37 7.62 7.02
N GLU A 46 -3.52 8.25 6.78
CA GLU A 46 -3.75 9.15 5.63
C GLU A 46 -3.69 10.65 6.00
N GLU A 47 -2.93 10.97 7.04
CA GLU A 47 -2.68 12.32 7.50
C GLU A 47 -1.22 12.51 7.93
N ALA A 48 -0.69 13.72 7.76
CA ALA A 48 0.70 14.01 8.05
C ALA A 48 0.95 14.04 9.57
N VAL A 49 1.74 13.09 10.07
CA VAL A 49 2.11 13.00 11.49
C VAL A 49 3.61 12.74 11.65
N PRO A 50 4.21 13.12 12.79
CA PRO A 50 5.63 12.82 13.04
C PRO A 50 5.86 11.31 13.23
N LEU A 51 7.09 10.85 12.98
CA LEU A 51 7.49 9.44 13.17
C LEU A 51 7.26 8.94 14.61
N SER A 52 7.27 9.84 15.60
CA SER A 52 6.97 9.52 17.00
C SER A 52 5.55 8.97 17.20
N THR A 53 4.60 9.37 16.36
CA THR A 53 3.19 8.94 16.47
C THR A 53 3.01 7.44 16.23
N PRO A 54 3.36 6.89 15.04
CA PRO A 54 3.25 5.45 14.82
C PRO A 54 4.19 4.65 15.72
N THR A 55 5.39 5.14 16.03
CA THR A 55 6.35 4.40 16.87
C THR A 55 5.83 4.25 18.32
N ARG A 56 5.25 5.31 18.91
CA ARG A 56 4.59 5.25 20.22
C ARG A 56 3.40 4.29 20.22
N LEU A 57 2.51 4.41 19.23
CA LEU A 57 1.30 3.60 19.14
C LEU A 57 1.62 2.11 18.95
N LEU A 58 2.54 1.76 18.04
CA LEU A 58 2.98 0.37 17.81
C LEU A 58 3.57 -0.24 19.09
N SER A 59 4.44 0.50 19.78
CA SER A 59 5.07 0.04 21.02
C SER A 59 4.04 -0.18 22.12
N ARG A 60 3.08 0.74 22.27
CA ARG A 60 2.02 0.64 23.27
C ARG A 60 1.06 -0.52 22.99
N LEU A 61 0.59 -0.67 21.74
CA LEU A 61 -0.24 -1.82 21.35
C LEU A 61 0.48 -3.15 21.58
N ARG A 62 1.78 -3.22 21.26
CA ARG A 62 2.58 -4.42 21.51
C ARG A 62 2.70 -4.73 23.00
N ALA A 63 2.91 -3.73 23.84
CA ALA A 63 3.02 -3.90 25.30
C ALA A 63 1.70 -4.41 25.91
N ASP A 64 0.56 -3.87 25.47
CA ASP A 64 -0.74 -4.17 26.05
C ASP A 64 -1.33 -5.50 25.54
N PHE A 65 -1.13 -5.83 24.26
CA PHE A 65 -1.74 -7.00 23.60
C PHE A 65 -0.77 -8.15 23.32
N GLY A 66 0.52 -7.99 23.61
CA GLY A 66 1.52 -9.04 23.49
C GLY A 66 1.96 -9.34 22.04
N PRO A 67 2.90 -10.29 21.83
CA PRO A 67 3.57 -10.53 20.55
C PRO A 67 2.69 -11.17 19.47
N SER A 68 1.55 -11.76 19.83
CA SER A 68 0.61 -12.36 18.86
C SER A 68 -0.35 -11.34 18.24
N PHE A 69 -0.48 -10.14 18.80
CA PHE A 69 -1.31 -9.09 18.24
C PHE A 69 -0.72 -8.60 16.92
N ILE A 70 -1.50 -8.68 15.84
CA ILE A 70 -1.04 -8.34 14.50
C ILE A 70 -1.05 -6.83 14.33
N LEU A 71 0.06 -6.27 13.85
CA LEU A 71 0.20 -4.83 13.61
C LEU A 71 0.59 -4.62 12.16
N THR A 72 -0.22 -3.86 11.43
CA THR A 72 0.02 -3.54 10.02
C THR A 72 -0.15 -2.05 9.79
N LEU A 73 0.36 -1.57 8.67
CA LEU A 73 0.08 -0.22 8.17
C LEU A 73 -0.35 -0.31 6.71
N ALA A 74 -1.02 0.72 6.19
CA ALA A 74 -1.47 0.78 4.80
C ALA A 74 -0.81 1.94 4.01
N PRO A 75 0.53 1.94 3.82
CA PRO A 75 1.20 2.97 3.03
C PRO A 75 0.71 2.97 1.60
N VAL A 76 0.54 4.15 1.01
CA VAL A 76 0.50 4.28 -0.45
C VAL A 76 1.83 3.84 -1.09
N ALA A 77 1.81 3.22 -2.28
CA ALA A 77 3.00 2.57 -2.84
C ALA A 77 4.20 3.51 -3.07
N THR A 78 3.96 4.77 -3.40
CA THR A 78 5.00 5.82 -3.48
C THR A 78 5.77 6.01 -2.17
N ALA A 79 5.13 5.80 -1.00
CA ALA A 79 5.78 5.93 0.31
C ALA A 79 6.90 4.90 0.54
N LEU A 80 6.95 3.86 -0.28
CA LEU A 80 7.96 2.80 -0.20
C LEU A 80 9.06 2.95 -1.25
N LEU A 81 8.97 3.95 -2.13
CA LEU A 81 9.89 4.13 -3.24
C LEU A 81 10.79 5.35 -3.03
N PRO A 82 12.11 5.20 -3.27
CA PRO A 82 13.05 6.30 -3.18
C PRO A 82 12.74 7.38 -4.23
N ASP A 83 12.86 8.65 -3.85
CA ASP A 83 12.68 9.76 -4.79
C ASP A 83 13.93 9.90 -5.69
N PRO A 84 13.80 9.72 -7.02
CA PRO A 84 14.93 9.80 -7.94
C PRO A 84 15.53 11.22 -8.05
N ALA A 85 14.83 12.26 -7.59
CA ALA A 85 15.36 13.62 -7.56
C ALA A 85 16.53 13.78 -6.57
N TYR A 86 16.66 12.86 -5.61
CA TYR A 86 17.70 12.90 -4.60
C TYR A 86 18.75 11.83 -4.88
N PRO A 87 20.06 12.18 -4.92
CA PRO A 87 21.11 11.20 -5.13
C PRO A 87 21.10 10.18 -3.99
N THR A 88 21.18 8.89 -4.34
CA THR A 88 21.22 7.82 -3.34
C THR A 88 22.51 7.98 -2.52
N PRO A 89 22.44 8.22 -1.20
CA PRO A 89 23.64 8.32 -0.40
C PRO A 89 24.35 6.95 -0.39
N PRO A 90 25.70 6.91 -0.34
CA PRO A 90 26.44 5.67 -0.29
C PRO A 90 26.00 4.85 0.94
N ARG A 91 25.52 3.61 0.71
CA ARG A 91 25.17 2.71 1.81
C ARG A 91 26.45 2.24 2.49
N PRO A 92 26.58 2.33 3.83
CA PRO A 92 27.69 1.70 4.52
C PRO A 92 27.68 0.19 4.26
N ALA A 93 28.82 -0.38 3.87
CA ALA A 93 28.95 -1.79 3.48
C ALA A 93 28.45 -2.79 4.55
N LEU A 94 28.40 -2.37 5.82
CA LEU A 94 27.90 -3.15 6.96
C LEU A 94 26.39 -3.50 6.87
N PHE A 95 25.62 -2.82 6.02
CA PHE A 95 24.19 -3.10 5.81
C PHE A 95 23.89 -3.83 4.49
N MET A 96 24.92 -4.32 3.79
CA MET A 96 24.78 -5.02 2.51
C MET A 96 25.13 -6.50 2.67
N THR A 97 24.29 -7.27 3.36
CA THR A 97 24.29 -8.73 3.17
C THR A 97 23.26 -9.08 2.09
N PRO A 98 23.50 -10.13 1.27
CA PRO A 98 22.54 -10.57 0.26
C PRO A 98 21.17 -10.95 0.83
N THR A 99 21.11 -11.26 2.13
CA THR A 99 19.96 -11.85 2.82
C THR A 99 19.13 -10.84 3.63
N THR A 100 19.65 -9.64 3.94
CA THR A 100 18.87 -8.58 4.59
C THR A 100 19.09 -7.26 3.86
N ARG A 101 18.34 -7.03 2.78
CA ARG A 101 18.16 -5.69 2.26
C ARG A 101 17.14 -4.99 3.14
N THR A 102 17.49 -3.80 3.61
CA THR A 102 16.56 -2.88 4.25
C THR A 102 16.36 -1.64 3.37
N PRO A 103 15.20 -0.99 3.42
CA PRO A 103 15.03 0.31 2.78
C PRO A 103 15.97 1.35 3.40
N ASN A 104 16.35 2.38 2.64
CA ASN A 104 17.28 3.40 3.12
C ASN A 104 16.53 4.48 3.93
N PRO A 105 16.76 4.60 5.25
CA PRO A 105 15.99 5.52 6.09
C PRO A 105 16.36 6.99 5.88
N LEU A 106 17.52 7.27 5.27
CA LEU A 106 18.03 8.64 5.05
C LEU A 106 17.64 9.19 3.67
N HIS A 107 17.04 8.37 2.81
CA HIS A 107 16.69 8.77 1.46
C HIS A 107 15.21 9.14 1.40
N PRO A 108 14.85 10.35 0.94
CA PRO A 108 13.47 10.74 0.77
C PRO A 108 12.73 9.78 -0.15
N THR A 109 11.46 9.56 0.14
CA THR A 109 10.57 8.77 -0.72
C THR A 109 9.75 9.69 -1.61
N LEU A 110 9.13 9.12 -2.64
CA LEU A 110 8.13 9.84 -3.42
C LEU A 110 6.98 10.35 -2.52
N PRO A 111 6.24 11.40 -2.95
CA PRO A 111 5.15 11.98 -2.16
C PRO A 111 4.13 10.94 -1.67
N HIS A 112 3.62 11.12 -0.45
CA HIS A 112 2.68 10.20 0.20
C HIS A 112 1.85 10.89 1.29
N LEU A 113 0.93 10.15 1.94
CA LEU A 113 -0.11 10.71 2.82
C LEU A 113 0.34 10.91 4.29
N SER A 114 1.22 10.05 4.80
CA SER A 114 1.44 9.91 6.26
C SER A 114 2.45 10.90 6.91
N GLY A 115 3.14 11.73 6.14
CA GLY A 115 4.12 12.72 6.63
C GLY A 115 5.48 12.18 7.11
N PHE A 116 5.53 11.05 7.84
CA PHE A 116 6.79 10.43 8.28
C PHE A 116 7.40 9.49 7.22
N SER A 117 8.70 9.20 7.34
CA SER A 117 9.40 8.25 6.46
C SER A 117 9.12 6.79 6.86
N TYR A 118 8.47 6.03 5.97
CA TYR A 118 8.28 4.59 6.12
C TYR A 118 9.61 3.81 6.16
N PRO A 119 10.62 4.11 5.33
CA PRO A 119 11.97 3.55 5.49
C PRO A 119 12.55 3.77 6.88
N ALA A 120 12.39 4.97 7.46
CA ALA A 120 12.85 5.26 8.83
C ALA A 120 12.07 4.47 9.89
N LEU A 121 10.76 4.29 9.69
CA LEU A 121 9.95 3.44 10.56
C LEU A 121 10.39 1.97 10.52
N GLU A 122 10.58 1.40 9.33
CA GLU A 122 10.95 -0.01 9.15
C GLU A 122 12.29 -0.36 9.82
N VAL A 123 13.27 0.55 9.77
CA VAL A 123 14.58 0.31 10.41
C VAL A 123 14.60 0.58 11.92
N SER A 124 13.54 1.20 12.46
CA SER A 124 13.42 1.49 13.89
C SER A 124 13.05 0.22 14.70
N ASP A 125 13.16 0.30 16.03
CA ASP A 125 12.71 -0.80 16.90
C ASP A 125 11.20 -1.08 16.75
N ALA A 126 10.40 -0.04 16.52
CA ALA A 126 8.97 -0.18 16.25
C ALA A 126 8.69 -0.87 14.91
N GLY A 127 9.56 -0.72 13.92
CA GLY A 127 9.46 -1.39 12.61
C GLY A 127 9.47 -2.92 12.73
N ARG A 128 10.20 -3.46 13.71
CA ARG A 128 10.23 -4.89 14.02
C ARG A 128 8.90 -5.42 14.58
N LEU A 129 8.04 -4.54 15.07
CA LEU A 129 6.72 -4.90 15.60
C LEU A 129 5.69 -5.09 14.49
N ILE A 130 5.96 -4.56 13.29
CA ILE A 130 5.06 -4.56 12.13
C ILE A 130 5.14 -5.90 11.43
N SER A 131 3.99 -6.55 11.27
CA SER A 131 3.85 -7.84 10.60
C SER A 131 4.01 -7.69 9.08
N TRP A 132 3.30 -6.75 8.46
CA TRP A 132 3.42 -6.40 7.04
C TRP A 132 2.78 -5.04 6.75
N TYR A 133 2.86 -4.61 5.49
CA TYR A 133 2.28 -3.37 4.95
C TYR A 133 1.22 -3.71 3.91
N ASN A 134 -0.03 -3.27 4.11
CA ASN A 134 -1.13 -3.31 3.15
C ASN A 134 -0.95 -2.21 2.10
N THR A 135 0.10 -2.31 1.28
CA THR A 135 0.54 -1.23 0.40
C THR A 135 -0.49 -0.91 -0.68
N GLN A 136 -0.91 0.35 -0.81
CA GLN A 136 -1.96 0.77 -1.75
C GLN A 136 -1.39 1.03 -3.16
N PHE A 137 -1.72 0.19 -4.15
CA PHE A 137 -1.32 0.33 -5.56
C PHE A 137 -2.47 0.84 -6.43
N TYR A 138 -3.20 1.83 -5.94
CA TYR A 138 -4.39 2.39 -6.58
C TYR A 138 -4.48 3.91 -6.32
N CYS A 139 -5.53 4.56 -6.83
CA CYS A 139 -5.78 6.00 -6.67
C CYS A 139 -4.61 6.90 -7.14
N GLY A 140 -3.82 6.43 -8.10
CA GLY A 140 -2.68 7.17 -8.65
C GLY A 140 -1.37 7.01 -7.85
N TRP A 141 -1.37 6.26 -6.76
CA TRP A 141 -0.20 6.06 -5.91
C TRP A 141 0.67 4.85 -6.28
N GLY A 142 0.18 4.02 -7.19
CA GLY A 142 0.90 2.87 -7.72
C GLY A 142 0.06 2.14 -8.76
N ASP A 143 0.66 1.15 -9.40
CA ASP A 143 -0.01 0.30 -10.39
C ASP A 143 0.25 -1.19 -10.09
N ALA A 144 -0.82 -1.95 -9.85
CA ALA A 144 -0.78 -3.41 -9.69
C ALA A 144 -1.09 -4.16 -11.01
N GLY A 145 -1.27 -3.45 -12.13
CA GLY A 145 -1.55 -4.02 -13.45
C GLY A 145 -0.35 -4.74 -14.08
N SER A 146 0.84 -4.59 -13.49
CA SER A 146 2.07 -5.31 -13.85
C SER A 146 2.92 -5.54 -12.59
N THR A 147 4.05 -6.26 -12.71
CA THR A 147 4.95 -6.48 -11.57
C THR A 147 5.88 -5.30 -11.28
N VAL A 148 5.97 -4.32 -12.18
CA VAL A 148 7.05 -3.32 -12.20
C VAL A 148 7.12 -2.50 -10.90
N TRP A 149 5.99 -2.03 -10.38
CA TRP A 149 5.95 -1.27 -9.14
C TRP A 149 6.35 -2.11 -7.93
N TYR A 150 5.85 -3.34 -7.85
CA TYR A 150 6.23 -4.26 -6.77
C TYR A 150 7.73 -4.60 -6.84
N ASP A 151 8.24 -4.87 -8.04
CA ASP A 151 9.66 -5.12 -8.30
C ASP A 151 10.55 -3.95 -7.85
N ALA A 152 10.12 -2.71 -8.12
CA ALA A 152 10.83 -1.51 -7.70
C ALA A 152 10.84 -1.35 -6.17
N ILE A 153 9.74 -1.63 -5.48
CA ILE A 153 9.67 -1.61 -4.01
C ILE A 153 10.63 -2.64 -3.41
N VAL A 154 10.63 -3.87 -3.93
CA VAL A 154 11.58 -4.89 -3.47
C VAL A 154 13.03 -4.49 -3.78
N ALA A 155 13.29 -3.90 -4.95
CA ALA A 155 14.61 -3.40 -5.32
C ALA A 155 15.09 -2.26 -4.40
N ALA A 156 14.18 -1.43 -3.88
CA ALA A 156 14.49 -0.39 -2.90
C ALA A 156 14.93 -0.95 -1.53
N GLY A 157 14.69 -2.25 -1.29
CA GLY A 157 15.14 -2.98 -0.12
C GLY A 157 14.02 -3.45 0.81
N TRP A 158 12.77 -3.40 0.37
CA TRP A 158 11.65 -3.93 1.16
C TRP A 158 11.58 -5.46 1.06
N PRO A 159 11.39 -6.19 2.17
CA PRO A 159 11.15 -7.63 2.13
C PRO A 159 9.85 -7.94 1.38
N PRO A 160 9.85 -8.78 0.33
CA PRO A 160 8.61 -9.15 -0.38
C PRO A 160 7.53 -9.69 0.55
N SER A 161 7.92 -10.44 1.59
CA SER A 161 7.00 -11.02 2.57
C SER A 161 6.27 -9.97 3.42
N LYS A 162 6.80 -8.75 3.53
CA LYS A 162 6.17 -7.64 4.26
C LYS A 162 5.38 -6.71 3.34
N VAL A 163 5.44 -6.88 2.02
CA VAL A 163 4.70 -6.02 1.07
C VAL A 163 3.48 -6.79 0.55
N VAL A 164 2.30 -6.43 1.05
CA VAL A 164 1.01 -6.91 0.56
C VAL A 164 0.53 -5.98 -0.56
N LEU A 165 0.14 -6.57 -1.69
CA LEU A 165 -0.33 -5.86 -2.87
C LEU A 165 -1.80 -5.44 -2.68
N GLY A 166 -2.03 -4.22 -2.22
CA GLY A 166 -3.37 -3.64 -2.03
C GLY A 166 -3.97 -3.14 -3.35
N VAL A 167 -5.21 -3.55 -3.64
CA VAL A 167 -5.95 -3.19 -4.85
C VAL A 167 -7.39 -2.77 -4.52
N VAL A 168 -7.99 -1.93 -5.36
CA VAL A 168 -9.45 -1.73 -5.34
C VAL A 168 -10.16 -2.92 -5.97
N THR A 169 -11.19 -3.44 -5.32
CA THR A 169 -11.95 -4.63 -5.77
C THR A 169 -13.11 -4.29 -6.71
N ASN A 170 -13.39 -3.00 -6.87
CA ASN A 170 -14.43 -2.45 -7.72
C ASN A 170 -13.95 -1.08 -8.23
N PRO A 171 -14.15 -0.73 -9.52
CA PRO A 171 -13.76 0.58 -10.05
C PRO A 171 -14.47 1.76 -9.36
N GLY A 172 -15.62 1.54 -8.72
CA GLY A 172 -16.30 2.54 -7.91
C GLY A 172 -15.64 2.83 -6.55
N ASN A 173 -14.67 2.01 -6.12
CA ASN A 173 -13.96 2.21 -4.85
C ASN A 173 -12.71 3.09 -5.02
N GLY A 174 -12.30 3.38 -6.26
CA GLY A 174 -11.13 4.18 -6.56
C GLY A 174 -10.52 3.87 -7.93
N ALA A 175 -9.59 4.72 -8.36
CA ALA A 175 -8.90 4.55 -9.63
C ALA A 175 -7.88 3.41 -9.60
N GLY A 176 -7.55 2.88 -10.78
CA GLY A 176 -6.54 1.81 -10.90
C GLY A 176 -7.10 0.42 -10.64
N TYR A 177 -8.40 0.22 -10.88
CA TYR A 177 -9.01 -1.10 -10.95
C TYR A 177 -8.33 -1.99 -12.01
N ILE A 178 -8.17 -3.26 -11.69
CA ILE A 178 -7.57 -4.27 -12.56
C ILE A 178 -8.51 -5.47 -12.63
N ASP A 179 -8.82 -5.91 -13.85
CA ASP A 179 -9.64 -7.11 -14.06
C ASP A 179 -9.01 -8.33 -13.38
N LEU A 180 -9.85 -9.15 -12.75
CA LEU A 180 -9.44 -10.27 -11.90
C LEU A 180 -8.56 -11.28 -12.65
N VAL A 181 -8.85 -11.56 -13.93
CA VAL A 181 -8.02 -12.46 -14.75
C VAL A 181 -6.59 -11.91 -14.90
N LYS A 182 -6.46 -10.63 -15.23
CA LYS A 182 -5.15 -9.97 -15.37
C LYS A 182 -4.43 -9.93 -14.02
N PHE A 183 -5.14 -9.55 -12.95
CA PHE A 183 -4.57 -9.45 -11.62
C PHE A 183 -4.08 -10.81 -11.07
N ARG A 184 -4.81 -11.90 -11.34
CA ARG A 184 -4.39 -13.28 -11.03
C ARG A 184 -3.06 -13.64 -11.70
N ASN A 185 -2.85 -13.21 -12.95
CA ASN A 185 -1.59 -13.45 -13.66
C ASN A 185 -0.44 -12.70 -13.00
N VAL A 186 -0.63 -11.43 -12.64
CA VAL A 186 0.38 -10.64 -11.88
C VAL A 186 0.74 -11.34 -10.57
N CYS A 187 -0.26 -11.76 -9.79
CA CYS A 187 -0.04 -12.49 -8.53
C CYS A 187 0.74 -13.79 -8.75
N SER A 188 0.44 -14.55 -9.80
CA SER A 188 1.16 -15.79 -10.13
C SER A 188 2.65 -15.53 -10.40
N VAL A 189 2.97 -14.49 -11.18
CA VAL A 189 4.35 -14.09 -11.47
C VAL A 189 5.08 -13.64 -10.20
N LEU A 190 4.46 -12.83 -9.36
CA LEU A 190 5.07 -12.36 -8.11
C LEU A 190 5.34 -13.52 -7.14
N ARG A 191 4.40 -14.46 -7.00
CA ARG A 191 4.59 -15.67 -6.18
C ARG A 191 5.79 -16.48 -6.65
N ALA A 192 5.90 -16.75 -7.94
CA ALA A 192 7.02 -17.52 -8.51
C ALA A 192 8.36 -16.77 -8.38
N ARG A 193 8.36 -15.46 -8.63
CA ARG A 193 9.58 -14.63 -8.59
C ARG A 193 10.17 -14.52 -7.19
N TYR A 194 9.33 -14.42 -6.16
CA TYR A 194 9.78 -14.16 -4.79
C TYR A 194 9.78 -15.38 -3.88
N GLU A 195 9.47 -16.58 -4.38
CA GLU A 195 9.47 -17.83 -3.60
C GLU A 195 10.79 -18.05 -2.82
N GLY A 196 11.94 -17.79 -3.45
CA GLY A 196 13.27 -17.90 -2.83
C GLY A 196 13.72 -16.69 -2.00
N LEU A 197 12.91 -15.63 -1.90
CA LEU A 197 13.25 -14.35 -1.26
C LEU A 197 12.30 -14.01 -0.09
N GLY A 198 11.77 -15.04 0.58
CA GLY A 198 10.82 -14.90 1.69
C GLY A 198 9.34 -14.98 1.28
N GLY A 199 9.05 -15.04 -0.03
CA GLY A 199 7.71 -15.18 -0.58
C GLY A 199 6.99 -13.86 -0.81
N PHE A 200 6.06 -13.87 -1.76
CA PHE A 200 5.13 -12.76 -2.01
C PHE A 200 4.20 -12.55 -0.79
N GLY A 201 4.15 -11.34 -0.25
CA GLY A 201 3.41 -11.02 0.98
C GLY A 201 1.90 -11.24 0.93
N GLY A 202 1.30 -11.24 -0.27
CA GLY A 202 -0.13 -11.51 -0.49
C GLY A 202 -0.88 -10.31 -1.06
N VAL A 203 -2.20 -10.32 -0.92
CA VAL A 203 -3.10 -9.29 -1.46
C VAL A 203 -4.07 -8.79 -0.40
N MET A 204 -4.33 -7.48 -0.43
CA MET A 204 -5.43 -6.82 0.28
C MET A 204 -6.40 -6.26 -0.77
N GLY A 205 -7.71 -6.36 -0.52
CA GLY A 205 -8.74 -5.84 -1.42
C GLY A 205 -9.63 -4.80 -0.75
N TRP A 206 -9.66 -3.59 -1.32
CA TRP A 206 -10.50 -2.46 -0.90
C TRP A 206 -11.75 -2.34 -1.79
N GLU A 207 -12.95 -2.77 -1.40
CA GLU A 207 -13.33 -3.49 -0.18
C GLU A 207 -14.28 -4.65 -0.50
N TYR A 208 -14.79 -5.37 0.51
CA TYR A 208 -15.47 -6.65 0.27
C TYR A 208 -16.84 -6.51 -0.40
N PHE A 209 -17.74 -5.66 0.11
CA PHE A 209 -19.19 -5.81 -0.13
C PHE A 209 -19.62 -5.73 -1.61
N ASN A 210 -18.85 -5.01 -2.43
CA ASN A 210 -19.09 -4.81 -3.86
C ASN A 210 -17.97 -5.37 -4.75
N ALA A 211 -17.09 -6.22 -4.20
CA ALA A 211 -15.96 -6.78 -4.93
C ALA A 211 -16.42 -7.51 -6.20
N GLY A 212 -15.69 -7.28 -7.30
CA GLY A 212 -15.99 -7.84 -8.61
C GLY A 212 -17.07 -7.10 -9.40
N GLY A 213 -17.63 -5.99 -8.90
CA GLY A 213 -18.68 -5.24 -9.61
C GLY A 213 -18.23 -4.55 -10.90
N GLY A 214 -16.92 -4.53 -11.21
CA GLY A 214 -16.37 -4.07 -12.50
C GLY A 214 -16.03 -5.18 -13.49
N GLU A 215 -16.18 -6.45 -13.10
CA GLU A 215 -15.80 -7.59 -13.94
C GLU A 215 -16.73 -7.76 -15.14
N GLN A 216 -16.16 -8.20 -16.27
CA GLN A 216 -16.95 -8.62 -17.41
C GLN A 216 -17.87 -9.78 -17.04
N ARG A 217 -19.05 -9.84 -17.68
CA ARG A 217 -20.03 -10.91 -17.42
C ARG A 217 -19.37 -12.28 -17.67
N GLY A 218 -19.35 -13.11 -16.63
CA GLY A 218 -18.80 -14.46 -16.68
C GLY A 218 -17.30 -14.57 -16.34
N ALA A 219 -16.56 -13.47 -16.25
CA ALA A 219 -15.14 -13.49 -15.90
C ALA A 219 -14.90 -14.08 -14.50
N ILE A 220 -15.76 -13.74 -13.53
CA ILE A 220 -15.72 -14.35 -12.18
C ILE A 220 -16.00 -15.86 -12.26
N ALA A 221 -17.02 -16.27 -13.01
CA ALA A 221 -17.40 -17.69 -13.13
C ALA A 221 -16.27 -18.53 -13.76
N GLU A 222 -15.53 -17.97 -14.73
CA GLU A 222 -14.37 -18.62 -15.36
C GLU A 222 -13.29 -18.99 -14.33
N VAL A 223 -13.11 -18.16 -13.30
CA VAL A 223 -11.96 -18.25 -12.39
C VAL A 223 -12.31 -18.77 -10.99
N ALA A 224 -13.58 -18.64 -10.59
CA ALA A 224 -14.09 -18.98 -9.28
C ALA A 224 -15.04 -20.20 -9.28
N GLY A 225 -15.41 -20.72 -10.44
CA GLY A 225 -16.36 -21.83 -10.55
C GLY A 225 -17.79 -21.38 -10.22
N ALA A 226 -18.36 -21.92 -9.14
CA ALA A 226 -19.77 -21.71 -8.79
C ALA A 226 -20.06 -20.44 -7.96
N ALA A 227 -19.04 -19.81 -7.36
CA ALA A 227 -19.23 -18.59 -6.58
C ALA A 227 -19.26 -17.36 -7.49
N ASP A 228 -20.13 -16.40 -7.16
CA ASP A 228 -20.31 -15.14 -7.87
C ASP A 228 -20.11 -13.93 -6.95
N GLY A 229 -20.18 -12.74 -7.54
CA GLY A 229 -20.04 -11.47 -6.83
C GLY A 229 -18.77 -11.39 -5.97
N PRO A 230 -18.87 -10.81 -4.75
CA PRO A 230 -17.73 -10.68 -3.84
C PRO A 230 -17.05 -11.99 -3.48
N ALA A 231 -17.83 -13.04 -3.19
CA ALA A 231 -17.29 -14.34 -2.82
C ALA A 231 -16.55 -14.99 -3.99
N GLY A 232 -17.07 -14.85 -5.21
CA GLY A 232 -16.42 -15.27 -6.44
C GLY A 232 -15.10 -14.53 -6.68
N TRP A 233 -15.04 -13.22 -6.45
CA TRP A 233 -13.79 -12.46 -6.57
C TRP A 233 -12.71 -13.00 -5.61
N VAL A 234 -13.08 -13.22 -4.35
CA VAL A 234 -12.18 -13.78 -3.32
C VAL A 234 -11.74 -15.20 -3.69
N GLN A 235 -12.66 -16.05 -4.15
CA GLN A 235 -12.35 -17.43 -4.53
C GLN A 235 -11.43 -17.48 -5.77
N GLY A 236 -11.71 -16.67 -6.80
CA GLY A 236 -10.91 -16.60 -8.01
C GLY A 236 -9.46 -16.22 -7.73
N LEU A 237 -9.25 -15.23 -6.88
CA LEU A 237 -7.92 -14.85 -6.41
C LEU A 237 -7.30 -15.91 -5.50
N GLY A 238 -8.09 -16.47 -4.58
CA GLY A 238 -7.67 -17.54 -3.66
C GLY A 238 -7.15 -18.78 -4.38
N ASN A 239 -7.73 -19.15 -5.53
CA ASN A 239 -7.26 -20.23 -6.38
C ASN A 239 -5.83 -20.03 -6.89
N VAL A 240 -5.36 -18.78 -6.97
CA VAL A 240 -3.95 -18.47 -7.26
C VAL A 240 -3.15 -18.37 -5.97
N LEU A 241 -3.59 -17.63 -4.96
CA LEU A 241 -2.78 -17.34 -3.79
C LEU A 241 -2.57 -18.55 -2.86
N ARG A 242 -3.54 -19.46 -2.79
CA ARG A 242 -3.53 -20.64 -1.90
C ARG A 242 -3.07 -21.93 -2.58
N ALA A 243 -2.76 -21.91 -3.88
CA ALA A 243 -2.23 -23.07 -4.58
C ALA A 243 -0.82 -23.43 -4.11
N VAL A 244 -0.54 -24.71 -3.89
CA VAL A 244 0.77 -25.22 -3.43
C VAL A 244 1.91 -24.75 -4.35
N ARG A 245 1.68 -24.77 -5.66
CA ARG A 245 2.51 -24.10 -6.65
C ARG A 245 1.63 -23.14 -7.44
N PRO A 246 2.11 -21.95 -7.79
CA PRO A 246 1.35 -21.05 -8.65
C PRO A 246 1.04 -21.79 -9.97
N PRO A 247 -0.22 -21.73 -10.47
CA PRO A 247 -0.54 -22.32 -11.75
C PRO A 247 0.38 -21.72 -12.82
N SER A 248 0.98 -22.59 -13.64
CA SER A 248 1.89 -22.22 -14.72
C SER A 248 1.15 -21.39 -15.77
N GLY A 249 0.96 -20.10 -15.51
CA GLY A 249 0.53 -19.14 -16.52
C GLY A 249 1.62 -19.04 -17.57
N SER A 250 1.23 -19.07 -18.84
CA SER A 250 2.08 -18.93 -20.03
C SER A 250 2.72 -17.55 -20.13
N VAL A 251 3.55 -17.15 -19.16
CA VAL A 251 4.15 -15.82 -19.12
C VAL A 251 5.62 -15.94 -19.50
N ARG A 252 5.94 -15.48 -20.71
CA ARG A 252 7.31 -15.22 -21.13
C ARG A 252 7.86 -14.13 -20.20
N ALA A 253 8.99 -14.39 -19.57
CA ALA A 253 9.70 -13.45 -18.69
C ALA A 253 9.99 -12.06 -19.33
N GLY A 254 9.77 -11.89 -20.63
CA GLY A 254 9.97 -10.66 -21.39
C GLY A 254 8.79 -9.67 -21.42
N GLU A 255 7.57 -10.07 -21.05
CA GLU A 255 6.41 -9.13 -21.03
C GLU A 255 6.22 -8.42 -19.69
N THR A 256 6.94 -8.85 -18.64
CA THR A 256 6.90 -8.29 -17.28
C THR A 256 8.26 -7.69 -16.90
N GLY A 257 8.64 -6.63 -17.63
CA GLY A 257 9.94 -5.93 -17.59
C GLY A 257 10.81 -6.23 -16.36
N ALA A 258 11.80 -7.11 -16.54
CA ALA A 258 12.81 -7.35 -15.52
C ALA A 258 13.88 -6.26 -15.63
N ALA A 259 13.87 -5.29 -14.73
CA ALA A 259 15.01 -4.40 -14.58
C ALA A 259 16.13 -5.12 -13.83
N GLY A 260 17.31 -5.18 -14.44
CA GLY A 260 18.53 -5.60 -13.77
C GLY A 260 18.84 -4.66 -12.59
N PHE A 261 19.44 -5.22 -11.54
CA PHE A 261 19.93 -4.44 -10.40
C PHE A 261 20.95 -3.39 -10.88
N GLY A 262 20.58 -2.10 -10.86
CA GLY A 262 21.50 -1.00 -11.17
C GLY A 262 20.89 0.23 -11.84
N GLN A 263 19.71 0.13 -12.45
CA GLN A 263 18.92 1.27 -12.89
C GLN A 263 17.45 1.05 -12.51
N ALA A 264 16.85 2.01 -11.80
CA ALA A 264 15.41 1.96 -11.57
C ALA A 264 14.71 2.03 -12.93
N PRO A 265 13.92 1.02 -13.34
CA PRO A 265 13.12 1.14 -14.54
C PRO A 265 12.20 2.35 -14.38
N ALA A 266 11.92 3.06 -15.48
CA ALA A 266 10.91 4.11 -15.46
C ALA A 266 9.59 3.47 -15.01
N LEU A 267 9.08 3.90 -13.85
CA LEU A 267 7.82 3.40 -13.32
C LEU A 267 6.69 3.82 -14.27
N PRO A 268 5.81 2.90 -14.70
CA PRO A 268 4.65 3.29 -15.49
C PRO A 268 3.80 4.25 -14.67
N VAL A 269 3.32 5.31 -15.32
CA VAL A 269 2.47 6.31 -14.69
C VAL A 269 1.18 5.64 -14.22
N PRO A 270 0.84 5.70 -12.93
CA PRO A 270 -0.38 5.08 -12.43
C PRO A 270 -1.64 5.65 -13.11
N PRO A 271 -2.58 4.77 -13.49
CA PRO A 271 -3.86 5.19 -14.07
C PRO A 271 -4.66 5.99 -13.05
N VAL A 272 -5.39 7.00 -13.54
CA VAL A 272 -6.29 7.86 -12.77
C VAL A 272 -7.61 8.01 -13.55
N PRO A 273 -8.74 8.25 -12.89
CA PRO A 273 -10.05 8.28 -13.55
C PRO A 273 -10.34 9.65 -14.18
N TRP A 274 -9.49 10.64 -13.92
CA TRP A 274 -9.67 12.03 -14.33
C TRP A 274 -9.06 12.28 -15.71
N PRO A 275 -9.68 13.15 -16.54
CA PRO A 275 -9.09 13.61 -17.78
C PRO A 275 -7.67 14.15 -17.56
N GLY A 276 -6.75 13.86 -18.48
CA GLY A 276 -5.38 14.35 -18.39
C GLY A 276 -5.33 15.88 -18.33
N GLU A 277 -6.22 16.57 -19.03
CA GLU A 277 -6.33 18.03 -19.00
C GLU A 277 -6.66 18.60 -17.61
N ASP A 278 -7.45 17.91 -16.81
CA ASP A 278 -7.83 18.37 -15.46
C ASP A 278 -6.67 18.21 -14.48
N VAL A 279 -5.91 17.12 -14.62
CA VAL A 279 -4.66 16.92 -13.88
C VAL A 279 -3.65 18.00 -14.27
N GLU A 280 -3.48 18.26 -15.57
CA GLU A 280 -2.54 19.27 -16.08
C GLU A 280 -2.90 20.70 -15.61
N ARG A 281 -4.19 21.05 -15.49
CA ARG A 281 -4.61 22.36 -14.95
C ARG A 281 -4.05 22.62 -13.54
N LEU A 282 -4.07 21.61 -12.68
CA LEU A 282 -3.53 21.70 -11.33
C LEU A 282 -1.98 21.69 -11.32
N ILE A 283 -1.36 20.99 -12.27
CA ILE A 283 0.10 21.01 -12.44
C ILE A 283 0.59 22.39 -12.89
N VAL A 284 -0.08 23.00 -13.85
CA VAL A 284 0.27 24.33 -14.40
C VAL A 284 0.28 25.41 -13.32
N ILE A 285 -0.58 25.30 -12.30
CA ILE A 285 -0.64 26.25 -11.18
C ILE A 285 0.33 25.90 -10.04
N GLY A 286 1.21 24.91 -10.22
CA GLY A 286 2.37 24.67 -9.36
C GLY A 286 2.32 23.41 -8.49
N PHE A 287 1.27 22.59 -8.59
CA PHE A 287 1.16 21.36 -7.81
C PHE A 287 1.81 20.17 -8.52
N SER A 288 2.33 19.21 -7.76
CA SER A 288 2.78 17.94 -8.35
C SER A 288 1.60 17.14 -8.92
N ARG A 289 1.88 16.22 -9.86
CA ARG A 289 0.86 15.31 -10.39
C ARG A 289 0.16 14.52 -9.27
N GLN A 290 0.91 14.10 -8.27
CA GLN A 290 0.39 13.34 -7.13
C GLN A 290 -0.58 14.19 -6.30
N GLU A 291 -0.23 15.43 -6.00
CA GLU A 291 -1.11 16.37 -5.31
C GLU A 291 -2.38 16.64 -6.11
N ALA A 292 -2.23 16.90 -7.42
CA ALA A 292 -3.36 17.11 -8.33
C ALA A 292 -4.32 15.91 -8.33
N VAL A 293 -3.80 14.70 -8.52
CA VAL A 293 -4.59 13.48 -8.54
C VAL A 293 -5.25 13.21 -7.19
N ALA A 294 -4.53 13.37 -6.09
CA ALA A 294 -5.07 13.17 -4.75
C ALA A 294 -6.19 14.17 -4.43
N ALA A 295 -6.04 15.44 -4.84
CA ALA A 295 -7.07 16.45 -4.68
C ALA A 295 -8.30 16.15 -5.53
N LEU A 296 -8.13 15.76 -6.79
CA LEU A 296 -9.24 15.35 -7.66
C LEU A 296 -9.95 14.09 -7.13
N ASN A 297 -9.21 13.14 -6.56
CA ASN A 297 -9.80 11.99 -5.88
C ASN A 297 -10.67 12.40 -4.68
N ALA A 298 -10.25 13.41 -3.91
CA ALA A 298 -10.98 13.90 -2.76
C ALA A 298 -12.22 14.75 -3.12
N THR A 299 -12.28 15.27 -4.34
CA THR A 299 -13.35 16.17 -4.80
C THR A 299 -14.20 15.62 -5.93
N ASP A 300 -14.10 14.30 -6.17
CA ASP A 300 -14.82 13.61 -7.24
C ASP A 300 -14.61 14.27 -8.62
N GLY A 301 -13.36 14.65 -8.90
CA GLY A 301 -12.95 15.26 -10.16
C GLY A 301 -13.25 16.75 -10.29
N ASN A 302 -13.82 17.39 -9.26
CA ASN A 302 -14.06 18.83 -9.29
C ASN A 302 -12.73 19.60 -9.15
N VAL A 303 -12.26 20.17 -10.28
CA VAL A 303 -10.99 20.90 -10.37
C VAL A 303 -10.94 22.15 -9.49
N GLU A 304 -12.04 22.89 -9.37
CA GLU A 304 -12.10 24.11 -8.57
C GLU A 304 -11.99 23.80 -7.07
N MET A 305 -12.76 22.80 -6.60
CA MET A 305 -12.65 22.30 -5.24
C MET A 305 -11.28 21.69 -4.97
N ALA A 306 -10.72 20.95 -5.94
CA ALA A 306 -9.39 20.35 -5.81
C ALA A 306 -8.31 21.44 -5.64
N ALA A 307 -8.36 22.50 -6.45
CA ALA A 307 -7.48 23.65 -6.30
C ALA A 307 -7.66 24.30 -4.93
N GLY A 308 -8.90 24.52 -4.48
CA GLY A 308 -9.20 25.04 -3.14
C GLY A 308 -8.55 24.22 -2.03
N LEU A 309 -8.75 22.89 -2.04
CA LEU A 309 -8.12 21.97 -1.07
C LEU A 309 -6.59 21.99 -1.09
N LEU A 310 -5.98 22.30 -2.24
CA LEU A 310 -4.53 22.37 -2.37
C LEU A 310 -3.96 23.68 -1.84
N PHE A 311 -4.68 24.79 -1.99
CA PHE A 311 -4.26 26.11 -1.47
C PHE A 311 -4.52 26.29 0.04
N GLU A 312 -5.38 25.47 0.64
CA GLU A 312 -5.69 25.51 2.09
C GLU A 312 -4.72 24.70 2.97
N ARG A 313 -3.73 24.00 2.37
CA ARG A 313 -2.76 23.14 3.07
C ARG A 313 -1.54 23.89 3.61
#